data_AF-A0A9X0RUH5-F1
#
_entry.id   AF-A0A9X0RUH5-F1
#
_cell.length_a   1.000
_cell.length_b   1.000
_cell.length_c   1.000
_cell.angle_alpha   90.00
_cell.angle_beta   90.00
_cell.angle_gamma   90.00
#
_symmetry.space_group_name_H-M   'P 1'
#
loop_
_entity.id
_entity.type
_entity.pdbx_description
1 polymer ?
#
loop_
_entity_poly.entity_id
_entity_poly.type
_entity_poly.pdbx_seq_one_letter_code
_entity_poly.pdbx_strand_id
1 'polypeptide(L)'
;MKIGLIDETGAGDGALLHLAERWGLQQDEQATMALVLTAEHLELRKLDEPKLGGIFVDFVSGAMAHRRKFGGGRGEAVAKAVGIKSGYLPDVVDATAGLGRDAFVLAALGCRVRMLERHPVVAALLDDGLRRGYQDAEIGGWLRDRLTLLHAVSQQALSDITPAPDVVYLDPMYPHRQKSAMVKKEMRVFQSLVGADDDADALLEPARRLAKKRIVVKRPDYAPPLAGVVTQDAVVTKSHRFDIYPPLG
;
A
#
# COMPACT_ATOMS: atom_id res chain seq x y z
N MET A 1 -10.81 1.94 -15.90
CA MET A 1 -11.68 2.02 -14.69
C MET A 1 -12.47 3.32 -14.74
N LYS A 2 -13.76 3.32 -14.35
CA LYS A 2 -14.59 4.54 -14.28
C LYS A 2 -14.51 5.19 -12.90
N ILE A 3 -14.34 6.51 -12.85
CA ILE A 3 -14.30 7.31 -11.62
C ILE A 3 -14.60 8.78 -11.96
N GLY A 4 -15.09 9.57 -11.01
CA GLY A 4 -15.15 11.03 -11.20
C GLY A 4 -13.73 11.59 -11.26
N LEU A 5 -13.39 12.36 -12.30
CA LEU A 5 -12.15 13.11 -12.40
C LEU A 5 -12.48 14.58 -12.26
N ILE A 6 -11.82 15.25 -11.32
CA ILE A 6 -12.04 16.67 -11.01
C ILE A 6 -10.69 17.39 -11.02
N ASP A 7 -10.62 18.48 -11.80
CA ASP A 7 -9.44 19.35 -11.87
C ASP A 7 -9.69 20.60 -11.03
N GLU A 8 -8.93 20.74 -9.94
CA GLU A 8 -8.92 21.91 -9.05
C GLU A 8 -7.56 22.65 -9.12
N THR A 9 -6.74 22.37 -10.12
CA THR A 9 -5.45 23.06 -10.31
C THR A 9 -5.64 24.49 -10.81
N GLY A 10 -6.69 24.73 -11.59
CA GLY A 10 -6.90 25.98 -12.32
C GLY A 10 -5.87 26.22 -13.43
N ALA A 11 -4.98 25.26 -13.73
CA ALA A 11 -3.89 25.42 -14.69
C ALA A 11 -4.35 25.27 -16.14
N GLY A 12 -5.35 24.43 -16.41
CA GLY A 12 -5.86 24.18 -17.76
C GLY A 12 -4.85 23.55 -18.72
N ASP A 13 -3.77 22.96 -18.18
CA ASP A 13 -2.67 22.36 -18.93
C ASP A 13 -2.94 20.89 -19.35
N GLY A 14 -4.10 20.36 -18.97
CA GLY A 14 -4.50 18.99 -19.26
C GLY A 14 -3.81 17.93 -18.40
N ALA A 15 -3.16 18.30 -17.29
CA ALA A 15 -2.46 17.35 -16.42
C ALA A 15 -3.37 16.19 -15.96
N LEU A 16 -4.63 16.48 -15.63
CA LEU A 16 -5.60 15.45 -15.23
C LEU A 16 -5.94 14.46 -16.37
N LEU A 17 -6.00 14.93 -17.62
CA LEU A 17 -6.24 14.07 -18.78
C LEU A 17 -5.07 13.11 -19.01
N HIS A 18 -3.83 13.62 -18.98
CA HIS A 18 -2.64 12.80 -19.11
C HIS A 18 -2.53 11.76 -17.98
N LEU A 19 -2.90 12.15 -16.76
CA LEU A 19 -2.97 11.23 -15.62
C LEU A 19 -4.01 10.13 -15.86
N ALA A 20 -5.20 10.50 -16.34
CA ALA A 20 -6.25 9.54 -16.64
C ALA A 20 -5.83 8.55 -17.73
N GLU A 21 -5.20 9.03 -18.81
CA GLU A 21 -4.66 8.17 -19.88
C GLU A 21 -3.60 7.22 -19.36
N ARG A 22 -2.62 7.73 -18.59
CA ARG A 22 -1.54 6.92 -18.01
C ARG A 22 -2.06 5.75 -17.17
N TRP A 23 -3.15 5.97 -16.43
CA TRP A 23 -3.71 4.98 -15.51
C TRP A 23 -4.96 4.26 -16.06
N GLY A 24 -5.33 4.49 -17.32
CA GLY A 24 -6.52 3.89 -17.93
C GLY A 24 -7.83 4.25 -17.21
N LEU A 25 -7.93 5.48 -16.70
CA LEU A 25 -9.11 6.01 -16.03
C LEU A 25 -10.05 6.67 -17.03
N GLN A 26 -11.35 6.51 -16.81
CA GLN A 26 -12.40 7.08 -17.63
C GLN A 26 -13.31 7.93 -16.76
N GLN A 27 -13.63 9.13 -17.23
CA GLN A 27 -14.57 10.03 -16.57
C GLN A 27 -15.92 9.35 -16.35
N ASP A 28 -16.44 9.47 -15.15
CA ASP A 28 -17.80 9.08 -14.79
C ASP A 28 -18.42 10.14 -13.89
N GLU A 29 -19.33 10.93 -14.46
CA GLU A 29 -20.01 12.02 -13.75
C GLU A 29 -21.01 11.53 -12.69
N GLN A 30 -21.39 10.25 -12.74
CA GLN A 30 -22.31 9.64 -11.78
C GLN A 30 -21.59 8.86 -10.68
N ALA A 31 -20.25 8.80 -10.73
CA ALA A 31 -19.47 8.10 -9.72
C ALA A 31 -19.61 8.77 -8.35
N THR A 32 -19.76 7.96 -7.30
CA THR A 32 -19.75 8.44 -5.90
C THR A 32 -18.34 8.70 -5.37
N MET A 33 -17.32 8.22 -6.09
CA MET A 33 -15.92 8.43 -5.78
C MET A 33 -15.30 9.33 -6.85
N ALA A 34 -14.45 10.27 -6.43
CA ALA A 34 -13.73 11.15 -7.33
C ALA A 34 -12.23 11.18 -7.01
N LEU A 35 -11.43 11.15 -8.06
CA LEU A 35 -10.02 11.49 -8.05
C LEU A 35 -9.89 12.97 -8.40
N VAL A 36 -9.37 13.75 -7.46
CA VAL A 36 -9.28 15.21 -7.55
C VAL A 36 -7.82 15.61 -7.62
N LEU A 37 -7.43 16.29 -8.70
CA LEU A 37 -6.12 16.88 -8.84
C LEU A 37 -6.18 18.32 -8.32
N THR A 38 -5.55 18.57 -7.19
CA THR A 38 -5.43 19.91 -6.61
C THR A 38 -4.09 20.55 -7.01
N ALA A 39 -3.87 21.81 -6.64
CA ALA A 39 -2.57 22.46 -6.82
C ALA A 39 -1.43 21.77 -6.04
N GLU A 40 -1.74 21.07 -4.95
CA GLU A 40 -0.74 20.49 -4.04
C GLU A 40 -0.52 18.99 -4.27
N HIS A 41 -1.59 18.24 -4.55
CA HIS A 41 -1.56 16.78 -4.64
C HIS A 41 -2.79 16.20 -5.34
N LEU A 42 -2.70 14.90 -5.64
CA LEU A 42 -3.83 14.07 -6.06
C LEU A 42 -4.50 13.42 -4.84
N GLU A 43 -5.82 13.59 -4.71
CA GLU A 43 -6.59 12.99 -3.61
C GLU A 43 -7.85 12.27 -4.06
N LEU A 44 -8.29 11.31 -3.25
CA LEU A 44 -9.54 10.58 -3.43
C LEU A 44 -10.61 11.15 -2.48
N ARG A 45 -11.76 11.50 -3.04
CA ARG A 45 -12.94 11.97 -2.30
C ARG A 45 -14.11 11.03 -2.49
N LYS A 46 -14.95 10.95 -1.45
CA LYS A 46 -16.27 10.32 -1.50
C LYS A 46 -17.34 11.41 -1.61
N LEU A 47 -17.89 11.62 -2.81
CA LEU A 47 -18.71 12.77 -3.17
C LEU A 47 -20.05 12.82 -2.41
N ASP A 48 -20.62 11.67 -2.06
CA ASP A 48 -21.84 11.55 -1.26
C ASP A 48 -21.59 11.68 0.26
N GLU A 49 -20.33 11.77 0.70
CA GLU A 49 -19.96 12.07 2.09
C GLU A 49 -18.88 13.17 2.21
N PRO A 50 -19.13 14.43 1.81
CA PRO A 50 -18.10 15.49 1.76
C PRO A 50 -17.39 15.77 3.10
N LYS A 51 -18.07 15.52 4.24
CA LYS A 51 -17.52 15.72 5.60
C LYS A 51 -16.37 14.76 5.94
N LEU A 52 -16.16 13.71 5.13
CA LEU A 52 -15.01 12.82 5.27
C LEU A 52 -13.71 13.48 4.81
N GLY A 53 -13.77 14.45 3.90
CA GLY A 53 -12.60 15.05 3.26
C GLY A 53 -11.96 14.14 2.21
N GLY A 54 -10.87 14.62 1.62
CA GLY A 54 -10.02 13.86 0.71
C GLY A 54 -8.97 13.03 1.43
N ILE A 55 -8.54 11.94 0.80
CA ILE A 55 -7.35 11.19 1.20
C ILE A 55 -6.30 11.20 0.12
N PHE A 56 -5.04 11.37 0.51
CA PHE A 56 -3.89 11.32 -0.38
C PHE A 56 -2.73 10.62 0.31
N VAL A 57 -1.75 10.21 -0.48
CA VAL A 57 -0.53 9.58 0.03
C VAL A 57 0.48 10.68 0.35
N ASP A 58 0.91 10.80 1.60
CA ASP A 58 1.93 11.77 2.00
C ASP A 58 3.02 11.08 2.84
N PHE A 59 4.20 10.96 2.25
CA PHE A 59 5.39 10.39 2.90
C PHE A 59 6.20 11.43 3.68
N VAL A 60 5.98 12.73 3.42
CA VAL A 60 6.79 13.84 3.94
C VAL A 60 6.26 14.33 5.27
N SER A 61 4.94 14.44 5.40
CA SER A 61 4.28 15.04 6.56
C SER A 61 3.19 14.13 7.17
N GLY A 62 2.38 14.70 8.06
CA GLY A 62 1.22 14.05 8.65
C GLY A 62 1.51 12.71 9.37
N ALA A 63 0.58 11.77 9.20
CA ALA A 63 0.59 10.50 9.93
C ALA A 63 1.81 9.63 9.60
N MET A 64 2.30 9.65 8.35
CA MET A 64 3.45 8.84 7.94
C MET A 64 4.76 9.39 8.50
N ALA A 65 4.94 10.72 8.47
CA ALA A 65 6.09 11.36 9.09
C ALA A 65 6.12 11.14 10.61
N HIS A 66 4.97 11.23 11.27
CA HIS A 66 4.85 10.93 12.69
C HIS A 66 5.18 9.45 12.98
N ARG A 67 4.66 8.51 12.18
CA ARG A 67 4.97 7.08 12.33
C ARG A 67 6.45 6.78 12.10
N ARG A 68 7.10 7.42 11.13
CA ARG A 68 8.55 7.31 10.90
C ARG A 68 9.36 7.74 12.12
N LYS A 69 8.98 8.85 12.77
CA LYS A 69 9.72 9.42 13.92
C LYS A 69 9.40 8.73 15.25
N PHE A 70 8.14 8.32 15.46
CA PHE A 70 7.63 7.89 16.76
C PHE A 70 6.93 6.52 16.76
N GLY A 71 6.81 5.86 15.61
CA GLY A 71 6.13 4.56 15.49
C GLY A 71 6.86 3.38 16.13
N GLY A 72 8.10 3.59 16.57
CA GLY A 72 8.95 2.57 17.20
C GLY A 72 10.04 2.01 16.29
N GLY A 73 10.05 2.40 15.01
CA GLY A 73 11.10 2.04 14.06
C GLY A 73 11.31 0.53 13.96
N ARG A 74 12.53 0.04 14.23
CA ARG A 74 12.84 -1.40 14.25
C ARG A 74 12.01 -2.19 15.29
N GLY A 75 11.42 -1.50 16.26
CA GLY A 75 10.51 -2.07 17.24
C GLY A 75 9.10 -2.35 16.73
N GLU A 76 8.71 -1.80 15.57
CA GLU A 76 7.40 -2.03 14.96
C GLU A 76 7.17 -3.52 14.65
N ALA A 77 5.92 -3.96 14.81
CA ALA A 77 5.55 -5.35 14.57
C ALA A 77 5.84 -5.79 13.13
N VAL A 78 5.55 -4.93 12.14
CA VAL A 78 5.87 -5.20 10.74
C VAL A 78 7.39 -5.34 10.51
N ALA A 79 8.20 -4.49 11.13
CA ALA A 79 9.66 -4.54 11.02
C ALA A 79 10.22 -5.85 11.60
N LYS A 80 9.70 -6.28 12.75
CA LYS A 80 10.03 -7.58 13.37
C LYS A 80 9.60 -8.75 12.50
N ALA A 81 8.39 -8.69 11.93
CA ALA A 81 7.84 -9.77 11.11
C ALA A 81 8.69 -10.02 9.85
N VAL A 82 9.08 -8.95 9.14
CA VAL A 82 10.00 -9.06 7.98
C VAL A 82 11.43 -9.43 8.39
N GLY A 83 11.73 -9.43 9.69
CA GLY A 83 12.99 -9.92 10.25
C GLY A 83 14.10 -8.89 10.34
N ILE A 84 13.79 -7.59 10.29
CA ILE A 84 14.79 -6.52 10.47
C ILE A 84 15.51 -6.72 11.81
N LYS A 85 16.84 -6.77 11.75
CA LYS A 85 17.72 -6.88 12.93
C LYS A 85 19.05 -6.18 12.65
N SER A 86 19.91 -6.08 13.67
CA SER A 86 21.25 -5.51 13.49
C SER A 86 21.99 -6.25 12.37
N GLY A 87 22.52 -5.49 11.39
CA GLY A 87 23.25 -6.03 10.24
C GLY A 87 22.40 -6.71 9.16
N TYR A 88 21.06 -6.69 9.25
CA TYR A 88 20.19 -7.29 8.24
C TYR A 88 18.98 -6.40 7.93
N LEU A 89 18.96 -5.90 6.69
CA LEU A 89 17.90 -5.10 6.10
C LEU A 89 17.46 -5.80 4.80
N PRO A 90 16.36 -6.56 4.80
CA PRO A 90 15.95 -7.35 3.64
C PRO A 90 15.52 -6.48 2.47
N ASP A 91 15.74 -6.99 1.26
CA ASP A 91 14.97 -6.54 0.10
C ASP A 91 13.53 -7.06 0.21
N VAL A 92 12.56 -6.17 0.10
CA VAL A 92 11.13 -6.47 0.30
C VAL A 92 10.35 -6.21 -0.98
N VAL A 93 9.43 -7.11 -1.28
CA VAL A 93 8.31 -6.85 -2.20
C VAL A 93 7.04 -6.74 -1.38
N ASP A 94 6.38 -5.59 -1.41
CA ASP A 94 5.02 -5.43 -0.89
C ASP A 94 4.05 -5.70 -2.03
N ALA A 95 3.35 -6.84 -1.99
CA ALA A 95 2.49 -7.25 -3.11
C ALA A 95 1.05 -6.71 -3.01
N THR A 96 0.78 -5.83 -2.03
CA THR A 96 -0.55 -5.27 -1.76
C THR A 96 -0.38 -3.85 -1.23
N ALA A 97 0.26 -2.99 -2.02
CA ALA A 97 0.82 -1.73 -1.55
C ALA A 97 -0.20 -0.83 -0.84
N GLY A 98 -1.43 -0.73 -1.37
CA GLY A 98 -2.48 0.11 -0.81
C GLY A 98 -2.04 1.57 -0.70
N LEU A 99 -2.07 2.15 0.50
CA LEU A 99 -1.57 3.52 0.74
C LEU A 99 -0.06 3.58 1.07
N GLY A 100 0.69 2.50 0.88
CA GLY A 100 2.15 2.45 1.07
C GLY A 100 2.60 2.60 2.51
N ARG A 101 1.70 2.40 3.48
CA ARG A 101 1.95 2.72 4.91
C ARG A 101 3.03 1.87 5.54
N ASP A 102 2.92 0.56 5.37
CA ASP A 102 3.88 -0.39 5.92
C ASP A 102 5.14 -0.43 5.03
N ALA A 103 4.99 -0.37 3.71
CA ALA A 103 6.10 -0.23 2.76
C ALA A 103 7.04 0.95 3.10
N PHE A 104 6.49 2.13 3.38
CA PHE A 104 7.27 3.30 3.76
C PHE A 104 8.02 3.12 5.08
N VAL A 105 7.40 2.49 6.08
CA VAL A 105 8.08 2.18 7.36
C VAL A 105 9.30 1.30 7.10
N LEU A 106 9.16 0.25 6.29
CA LEU A 106 10.25 -0.64 5.95
C LEU A 106 11.37 0.10 5.18
N ALA A 107 11.00 0.94 4.21
CA ALA A 107 11.96 1.76 3.45
C ALA A 107 12.71 2.77 4.34
N ALA A 108 12.00 3.43 5.25
CA ALA A 108 12.57 4.36 6.22
C ALA A 108 13.55 3.69 7.20
N LEU A 109 13.36 2.39 7.47
CA LEU A 109 14.28 1.58 8.29
C LEU A 109 15.50 1.07 7.52
N GLY A 110 15.52 1.27 6.19
CA GLY A 110 16.65 0.96 5.33
C GLY A 110 16.45 -0.23 4.39
N CYS A 111 15.28 -0.87 4.38
CA CYS A 111 14.97 -1.89 3.38
C CYS A 111 14.82 -1.26 2.00
N ARG A 112 15.12 -2.02 0.93
CA ARG A 112 14.68 -1.66 -0.42
C ARG A 112 13.34 -2.33 -0.68
N VAL A 113 12.31 -1.54 -0.95
CA VAL A 113 10.92 -1.96 -1.06
C VAL A 113 10.41 -1.69 -2.47
N ARG A 114 9.90 -2.73 -3.11
CA ARG A 114 9.16 -2.67 -4.37
C ARG A 114 7.68 -2.92 -4.08
N MET A 115 6.86 -1.92 -4.31
CA MET A 115 5.41 -1.98 -4.11
C MET A 115 4.74 -2.45 -5.40
N LEU A 116 3.84 -3.42 -5.32
CA LEU A 116 2.91 -3.76 -6.39
C LEU A 116 1.52 -3.28 -5.99
N GLU A 117 0.91 -2.53 -6.88
CA GLU A 117 -0.48 -2.11 -6.76
C GLU A 117 -1.20 -2.46 -8.05
N ARG A 118 -2.37 -3.08 -7.96
CA ARG A 118 -3.19 -3.47 -9.12
C ARG A 118 -4.22 -2.42 -9.46
N HIS A 119 -4.74 -1.73 -8.45
CA HIS A 119 -5.88 -0.84 -8.59
C HIS A 119 -5.39 0.50 -9.16
N PRO A 120 -5.81 0.91 -10.37
CA PRO A 120 -5.21 2.04 -11.08
C PRO A 120 -5.35 3.38 -10.34
N VAL A 121 -6.48 3.61 -9.65
CA VAL A 121 -6.66 4.82 -8.84
C VAL A 121 -5.72 4.83 -7.63
N VAL A 122 -5.47 3.68 -7.00
CA VAL A 122 -4.57 3.60 -5.83
C VAL A 122 -3.13 3.76 -6.29
N ALA A 123 -2.77 3.15 -7.43
CA ALA A 123 -1.48 3.34 -8.07
C ALA A 123 -1.24 4.82 -8.43
N ALA A 124 -2.27 5.53 -8.94
CA ALA A 124 -2.18 6.96 -9.22
C ALA A 124 -1.92 7.79 -7.94
N LEU A 125 -2.63 7.50 -6.84
CA LEU A 125 -2.41 8.17 -5.54
C LEU A 125 -1.00 7.90 -4.99
N LEU A 126 -0.51 6.67 -5.10
CA LEU A 126 0.85 6.29 -4.71
C LEU A 126 1.91 6.98 -5.58
N ASP A 127 1.73 7.03 -6.90
CA ASP A 127 2.66 7.69 -7.82
C ASP A 127 2.76 9.19 -7.52
N ASP A 128 1.64 9.86 -7.26
CA ASP A 128 1.62 11.26 -6.83
C ASP A 128 2.37 11.45 -5.49
N GLY A 129 2.07 10.61 -4.50
CA GLY A 129 2.76 10.61 -3.20
C GLY A 129 4.26 10.39 -3.32
N LEU A 130 4.69 9.45 -4.18
CA LEU A 130 6.10 9.18 -4.45
C LEU A 130 6.76 10.35 -5.16
N ARG A 131 6.12 10.95 -6.18
CA ARG A 131 6.67 12.11 -6.91
C ARG A 131 6.97 13.26 -5.96
N ARG A 132 6.03 13.59 -5.07
CA ARG A 132 6.24 14.62 -4.02
C ARG A 132 7.30 14.20 -3.02
N GLY A 133 7.24 12.97 -2.51
CA GLY A 133 8.23 12.44 -1.58
C GLY A 133 9.66 12.45 -2.14
N TYR A 134 9.84 12.16 -3.42
CA TYR A 134 11.15 12.16 -4.08
C TYR A 134 11.75 13.56 -4.29
N GLN A 135 10.94 14.61 -4.18
CA GLN A 135 11.37 16.00 -4.26
C GLN A 135 11.72 16.58 -2.88
N ASP A 136 11.37 15.88 -1.80
CA ASP A 136 11.66 16.34 -0.44
C ASP A 136 13.17 16.36 -0.15
N ALA A 137 13.62 17.42 0.51
CA ALA A 137 15.04 17.63 0.81
C ALA A 137 15.59 16.68 1.88
N GLU A 138 14.76 16.20 2.81
CA GLU A 138 15.16 15.32 3.90
C GLU A 138 15.12 13.85 3.46
N ILE A 139 14.04 13.45 2.77
CA ILE A 139 13.79 12.04 2.46
C ILE A 139 13.96 11.66 1.00
N GLY A 140 13.91 12.61 0.08
CA GLY A 140 13.75 12.31 -1.35
C GLY A 140 14.86 11.46 -1.94
N GLY A 141 16.10 11.67 -1.51
CA GLY A 141 17.26 10.88 -1.96
C GLY A 141 17.11 9.39 -1.62
N TRP A 142 16.98 9.06 -0.34
CA TRP A 142 16.86 7.66 0.07
C TRP A 142 15.51 7.05 -0.29
N LEU A 143 14.44 7.84 -0.36
CA LEU A 143 13.12 7.35 -0.73
C LEU A 143 13.12 6.82 -2.17
N ARG A 144 13.74 7.56 -3.09
CA ARG A 144 13.90 7.15 -4.50
C ARG A 144 14.65 5.83 -4.66
N ASP A 145 15.67 5.61 -3.82
CA ASP A 145 16.49 4.39 -3.87
C ASP A 145 15.83 3.18 -3.22
N ARG A 146 14.86 3.41 -2.32
CA ARG A 146 14.35 2.39 -1.39
C ARG A 146 12.85 2.15 -1.47
N LEU A 147 12.06 2.98 -2.12
CA LEU A 147 10.62 2.78 -2.24
C LEU A 147 10.19 3.06 -3.67
N THR A 148 9.80 2.01 -4.38
CA THR A 148 9.42 2.09 -5.81
C THR A 148 8.05 1.45 -6.03
N LEU A 149 7.35 1.88 -7.08
CA LEU A 149 6.02 1.39 -7.45
C LEU A 149 6.05 0.67 -8.79
N LEU A 150 5.41 -0.49 -8.84
CA LEU A 150 5.10 -1.26 -10.03
C LEU A 150 3.58 -1.40 -10.12
N HIS A 151 2.98 -0.87 -11.18
CA HIS A 151 1.55 -1.07 -11.43
C HIS A 151 1.35 -2.40 -12.12
N ALA A 152 0.92 -3.39 -11.35
CA ALA A 152 0.78 -4.76 -11.82
C ALA A 152 -0.16 -5.57 -10.92
N VAL A 153 -0.76 -6.60 -11.50
CA VAL A 153 -1.52 -7.61 -10.74
C VAL A 153 -0.51 -8.56 -10.10
N SER A 154 -0.42 -8.54 -8.77
CA SER A 154 0.58 -9.31 -8.02
C SER A 154 0.55 -10.80 -8.31
N GLN A 155 -0.63 -11.42 -8.46
CA GLN A 155 -0.73 -12.85 -8.79
C GLN A 155 -0.01 -13.24 -10.10
N GLN A 156 0.13 -12.30 -11.03
CA GLN A 156 0.77 -12.52 -12.32
C GLN A 156 2.22 -12.02 -12.32
N ALA A 157 2.47 -10.86 -11.72
CA ALA A 157 3.77 -10.20 -11.81
C ALA A 157 4.81 -10.73 -10.82
N LEU A 158 4.40 -11.39 -9.72
CA LEU A 158 5.34 -11.88 -8.71
C LEU A 158 6.39 -12.86 -9.30
N SER A 159 6.03 -13.69 -10.29
CA SER A 159 6.99 -14.61 -10.92
C SER A 159 8.11 -13.90 -11.68
N ASP A 160 7.85 -12.67 -12.14
CA ASP A 160 8.74 -11.93 -13.02
C ASP A 160 9.63 -10.94 -12.25
N ILE A 161 9.42 -10.83 -10.93
CA ILE A 161 10.20 -9.93 -10.09
C ILE A 161 11.65 -10.42 -9.99
N THR A 162 12.53 -9.66 -10.63
CA THR A 162 13.98 -9.84 -10.57
C THR A 162 14.68 -8.55 -10.11
N PRO A 163 15.73 -8.63 -9.28
CA PRO A 163 16.16 -9.82 -8.53
C PRO A 163 15.10 -10.24 -7.50
N ALA A 164 15.04 -11.53 -7.17
CA ALA A 164 14.16 -12.03 -6.13
C ALA A 164 14.41 -11.29 -4.79
N PRO A 165 13.37 -10.93 -4.02
CA PRO A 165 13.51 -10.30 -2.71
C PRO A 165 13.85 -11.32 -1.62
N ASP A 166 14.36 -10.85 -0.48
CA ASP A 166 14.44 -11.68 0.71
C ASP A 166 13.06 -11.96 1.29
N VAL A 167 12.19 -10.95 1.26
CA VAL A 167 10.86 -10.98 1.87
C VAL A 167 9.77 -10.56 0.89
N VAL A 168 8.65 -11.30 0.90
CA VAL A 168 7.39 -10.83 0.32
C VAL A 168 6.42 -10.49 1.45
N TYR A 169 5.86 -9.29 1.42
CA TYR A 169 4.86 -8.79 2.36
C TYR A 169 3.49 -8.74 1.70
N LEU A 170 2.46 -9.23 2.42
CA LEU A 170 1.08 -9.29 1.99
C LEU A 170 0.17 -8.70 3.08
N ASP A 171 -0.71 -7.77 2.72
CA ASP A 171 -1.78 -7.18 3.52
C ASP A 171 -3.01 -6.95 2.62
N PRO A 172 -3.57 -8.01 1.99
CA PRO A 172 -4.76 -7.86 1.16
C PRO A 172 -5.94 -7.40 2.02
N MET A 173 -6.83 -6.60 1.42
CA MET A 173 -8.02 -6.08 2.08
C MET A 173 -8.96 -7.23 2.44
N TYR A 174 -8.95 -7.63 3.71
CA TYR A 174 -9.84 -8.68 4.21
C TYR A 174 -11.25 -8.13 4.48
N PRO A 175 -12.33 -8.89 4.19
CA PRO A 175 -13.69 -8.48 4.50
C PRO A 175 -13.84 -8.12 5.99
N HIS A 176 -14.12 -6.85 6.26
CA HIS A 176 -14.39 -6.42 7.62
C HIS A 176 -15.75 -6.94 8.07
N ARG A 177 -15.80 -7.61 9.23
CA ARG A 177 -17.08 -7.80 9.93
C ARG A 177 -17.58 -6.42 10.37
N GLN A 178 -18.79 -6.06 9.95
CA GLN A 178 -19.47 -4.84 10.37
C GLN A 178 -19.55 -4.78 11.90
N LYS A 179 -19.23 -3.59 12.46
CA LYS A 179 -19.40 -3.10 13.85
C LYS A 179 -18.11 -2.59 14.53
N SER A 180 -17.38 -1.70 13.86
CA SER A 180 -16.60 -0.70 14.60
C SER A 180 -16.89 0.69 14.03
N ALA A 181 -17.59 1.50 14.82
CA ALA A 181 -17.85 2.91 14.53
C ALA A 181 -16.56 3.77 14.48
N MET A 182 -15.38 3.18 14.72
CA MET A 182 -14.07 3.84 14.76
C MET A 182 -13.13 3.41 13.64
N VAL A 183 -13.66 3.04 12.47
CA VAL A 183 -12.81 3.00 11.27
C VAL A 183 -12.44 4.45 10.95
N LYS A 184 -11.14 4.78 11.07
CA LYS A 184 -10.60 6.13 10.76
C LYS A 184 -11.15 6.57 9.40
N LYS A 185 -11.54 7.84 9.27
CA LYS A 185 -12.17 8.41 8.05
C LYS A 185 -11.50 7.92 6.75
N GLU A 186 -10.17 7.89 6.75
CA GLU A 186 -9.37 7.45 5.62
C GLU A 186 -9.68 6.02 5.15
N MET A 187 -9.82 5.09 6.09
CA MET A 187 -10.11 3.69 5.77
C MET A 187 -11.53 3.51 5.23
N ARG A 188 -12.49 4.36 5.61
CA ARG A 188 -13.85 4.32 5.05
C ARG A 188 -13.87 4.73 3.56
N VAL A 189 -13.17 5.82 3.23
CA VAL A 189 -13.05 6.29 1.84
C VAL A 189 -12.31 5.25 1.00
N PHE A 190 -11.19 4.75 1.50
CA PHE A 190 -10.38 3.75 0.79
C PHE A 190 -11.12 2.43 0.56
N GLN A 191 -11.84 1.91 1.55
CA GLN A 191 -12.63 0.68 1.43
C GLN A 191 -13.79 0.81 0.44
N SER A 192 -14.40 1.99 0.36
CA SER A 192 -15.48 2.26 -0.60
C SER A 192 -15.00 2.18 -2.05
N LEU A 193 -13.71 2.42 -2.29
CA LEU A 193 -13.08 2.32 -3.61
C LEU A 193 -12.66 0.88 -3.94
N VAL A 194 -11.88 0.25 -3.07
CA VAL A 194 -11.16 -0.99 -3.40
C VAL A 194 -12.02 -2.24 -3.17
N GLY A 195 -12.96 -2.21 -2.22
CA GLY A 195 -13.72 -3.39 -1.82
C GLY A 195 -12.88 -4.41 -1.08
N ALA A 196 -13.33 -5.68 -1.07
CA ALA A 196 -12.57 -6.80 -0.52
C ALA A 196 -11.78 -7.51 -1.62
N ASP A 197 -10.61 -8.06 -1.26
CA ASP A 197 -9.81 -8.87 -2.16
C ASP A 197 -10.26 -10.34 -2.09
N ASP A 198 -11.30 -10.69 -2.85
CA ASP A 198 -11.84 -12.05 -2.88
C ASP A 198 -10.84 -13.09 -3.46
N ASP A 199 -9.84 -12.62 -4.18
CA ASP A 199 -8.75 -13.40 -4.77
C ASP A 199 -7.44 -13.37 -3.97
N ALA A 200 -7.48 -12.86 -2.73
CA ALA A 200 -6.32 -12.73 -1.85
C ALA A 200 -5.61 -14.07 -1.57
N ASP A 201 -6.37 -15.16 -1.47
CA ASP A 201 -5.80 -16.49 -1.18
C ASP A 201 -4.83 -16.95 -2.28
N ALA A 202 -5.01 -16.50 -3.53
CA ALA A 202 -4.11 -16.81 -4.63
C ALA A 202 -2.73 -16.11 -4.54
N LEU A 203 -2.53 -15.20 -3.58
CA LEU A 203 -1.25 -14.50 -3.39
C LEU A 203 -0.20 -15.33 -2.66
N LEU A 204 -0.61 -16.27 -1.80
CA LEU A 204 0.33 -16.93 -0.88
C LEU A 204 1.33 -17.81 -1.64
N GLU A 205 0.87 -18.66 -2.54
CA GLU A 205 1.74 -19.56 -3.29
C GLU A 205 2.81 -18.83 -4.12
N PRO A 206 2.48 -17.87 -5.01
CA PRO A 206 3.49 -17.15 -5.79
C PRO A 206 4.44 -16.34 -4.89
N ALA A 207 3.94 -15.75 -3.79
CA ALA A 207 4.81 -15.09 -2.81
C ALA A 207 5.84 -16.06 -2.21
N ARG A 208 5.43 -17.29 -1.92
CA ARG A 208 6.34 -18.32 -1.36
C ARG A 208 7.32 -18.91 -2.37
N ARG A 209 7.02 -18.84 -3.66
CA ARG A 209 7.97 -19.19 -4.73
C ARG A 209 9.01 -18.07 -4.95
N LEU A 210 8.60 -16.81 -4.79
CA LEU A 210 9.46 -15.65 -5.06
C LEU A 210 10.44 -15.32 -3.92
N ALA A 211 9.99 -15.34 -2.66
CA ALA A 211 10.80 -14.88 -1.53
C ALA A 211 11.98 -15.83 -1.25
N LYS A 212 13.19 -15.28 -1.00
CA LYS A 212 14.36 -16.10 -0.62
C LYS A 212 14.36 -16.54 0.84
N LYS A 213 13.66 -15.83 1.74
CA LYS A 213 13.79 -16.02 3.20
C LYS A 213 12.47 -16.20 3.93
N ARG A 214 11.48 -15.33 3.68
CA ARG A 214 10.17 -15.42 4.35
C ARG A 214 9.08 -14.65 3.65
N ILE A 215 7.85 -15.01 3.96
CA ILE A 215 6.64 -14.36 3.51
C ILE A 215 5.92 -13.90 4.77
N VAL A 216 5.49 -12.65 4.78
CA VAL A 216 4.82 -12.03 5.93
C VAL A 216 3.42 -11.64 5.49
N VAL A 217 2.41 -12.15 6.19
CA VAL A 217 1.01 -11.87 5.90
C VAL A 217 0.36 -11.18 7.09
N LYS A 218 -0.05 -9.94 6.92
CA LYS A 218 -0.82 -9.22 7.93
C LYS A 218 -2.27 -9.69 7.91
N ARG A 219 -2.80 -10.00 9.10
CA ARG A 219 -4.17 -10.51 9.29
C ARG A 219 -4.81 -9.86 10.51
N PRO A 220 -6.08 -9.41 10.45
CA PRO A 220 -6.85 -9.10 11.65
C PRO A 220 -6.87 -10.31 12.61
N ASP A 221 -6.94 -10.07 13.91
CA ASP A 221 -6.83 -11.15 14.92
C ASP A 221 -7.86 -12.28 14.71
N TYR A 222 -9.06 -11.94 14.24
CA TYR A 222 -10.15 -12.89 13.98
C TYR A 222 -10.11 -13.54 12.60
N ALA A 223 -9.26 -13.05 11.69
CA ALA A 223 -9.23 -13.56 10.32
C ALA A 223 -8.48 -14.90 10.27
N PRO A 224 -8.98 -15.90 9.50
CA PRO A 224 -8.26 -17.15 9.30
C PRO A 224 -6.91 -16.89 8.59
N PRO A 225 -5.96 -17.84 8.62
CA PRO A 225 -4.74 -17.73 7.82
C PRO A 225 -5.05 -17.61 6.32
N LEU A 226 -4.18 -16.94 5.57
CA LEU A 226 -4.34 -16.77 4.13
C LEU A 226 -4.29 -18.12 3.42
N ALA A 227 -5.18 -18.34 2.45
CA ALA A 227 -5.35 -19.61 1.74
C ALA A 227 -5.61 -20.82 2.65
N GLY A 228 -6.06 -20.60 3.89
CA GLY A 228 -6.23 -21.65 4.90
C GLY A 228 -4.93 -22.31 5.37
N VAL A 229 -3.76 -21.80 4.95
CA VAL A 229 -2.46 -22.37 5.29
C VAL A 229 -2.03 -21.88 6.67
N VAL A 230 -2.04 -22.79 7.64
CA VAL A 230 -1.64 -22.51 9.01
C VAL A 230 -0.11 -22.37 9.09
N THR A 231 0.35 -21.42 9.92
CA THR A 231 1.75 -21.31 10.35
C THR A 231 1.82 -21.20 11.87
N GLN A 232 2.92 -21.67 12.45
CA GLN A 232 3.19 -21.57 13.89
C GLN A 232 3.93 -20.27 14.25
N ASP A 233 4.56 -19.62 13.27
CA ASP A 233 5.32 -18.38 13.47
C ASP A 233 4.45 -17.17 13.16
N ALA A 234 4.26 -16.30 14.15
CA ALA A 234 3.58 -15.03 13.96
C ALA A 234 4.10 -13.94 14.92
N VAL A 235 4.03 -12.69 14.48
CA VAL A 235 4.18 -11.52 15.37
C VAL A 235 2.80 -10.99 15.69
N VAL A 236 2.39 -11.12 16.96
CA VAL A 236 1.06 -10.72 17.44
C VAL A 236 1.08 -9.28 17.95
N THR A 237 0.04 -8.50 17.65
CA THR A 237 -0.22 -7.18 18.21
C THR A 237 -1.56 -7.15 18.93
N LYS A 238 -2.04 -5.97 19.34
CA LYS A 238 -3.33 -5.82 20.02
C LYS A 238 -4.56 -6.05 19.12
N SER A 239 -4.44 -5.83 17.81
CA SER A 239 -5.60 -5.82 16.88
C SER A 239 -5.41 -6.61 15.59
N HIS A 240 -4.20 -7.09 15.35
CA HIS A 240 -3.82 -7.87 14.18
C HIS A 240 -2.55 -8.66 14.50
N ARG A 241 -2.24 -9.60 13.62
CA ARG A 241 -0.99 -10.38 13.65
C ARG A 241 -0.33 -10.37 12.28
N PHE A 242 0.93 -10.78 12.25
CA PHE A 242 1.69 -11.03 11.04
C PHE A 242 2.06 -12.52 11.00
N ASP A 243 1.34 -13.30 10.20
CA ASP A 243 1.63 -14.71 9.95
C ASP A 243 2.92 -14.81 9.11
N ILE A 244 3.85 -15.68 9.50
CA ILE A 244 5.16 -15.82 8.85
C ILE A 244 5.27 -17.20 8.21
N TYR A 245 5.61 -17.25 6.92
CA TYR A 245 5.78 -18.49 6.16
C TYR A 245 7.20 -18.61 5.60
N PRO A 246 7.74 -19.83 5.48
CA PRO A 246 8.98 -20.07 4.75
C PRO A 246 8.72 -20.12 3.22
N PRO A 247 9.76 -19.89 2.40
CA PRO A 247 9.72 -20.19 0.97
C PRO A 247 9.32 -21.65 0.67
N LEU A 248 8.91 -21.93 -0.56
CA LEU A 248 8.60 -23.29 -1.01
C LEU A 248 9.84 -24.10 -1.47
N GLY A 249 11.01 -23.47 -1.55
CA GLY A 249 12.28 -24.09 -1.96
C GLY A 249 13.43 -23.73 -1.03
#